data_AF-M1CLG9-F1
#
_entry.id   AF-M1CLG9-F1
#
_cell.length_a   1.000
_cell.length_b   1.000
_cell.length_c   1.000
_cell.angle_alpha   90.00
_cell.angle_beta   90.00
_cell.angle_gamma   90.00
#
_symmetry.space_group_name_H-M   'P 1'
#
loop_
_entity.id
_entity.type
_entity.pdbx_description
1 polymer ?
#
loop_
_entity_poly.entity_id
_entity_poly.type
_entity_poly.pdbx_seq_one_letter_code
_entity_poly.pdbx_strand_id
1 'polypeptide(L)'
;MDPFLRHYAYHSEYKLDAAVMRDAAKHFVGKHDFSAFANTSRNDRVPNPVKTILRFDVVEKGPLLRLEVEGSGFLYRQVRNMVALLLQVGRQAVPPDIVVRILESRDRKELAKYTLLLPPHGLSLETVKYNEEHLILPTDSPASSFGRHHSISKCKVLFV
;
A
#
# COMPACT_ATOMS: atom_id res chain seq x y z
N MET A 1 -22.29 -4.03 6.70
CA MET A 1 -21.38 -2.94 6.30
C MET A 1 -22.09 -1.60 6.40
N ASP A 2 -21.45 -0.58 6.98
CA ASP A 2 -21.95 0.80 6.97
C ASP A 2 -22.01 1.34 5.51
N PRO A 3 -23.18 1.77 4.99
CA PRO A 3 -23.32 2.30 3.64
C PRO A 3 -22.42 3.49 3.31
N PHE A 4 -22.03 4.29 4.32
CA PHE A 4 -21.16 5.45 4.13
C PHE A 4 -19.69 5.07 3.91
N LEU A 5 -19.29 3.87 4.35
CA LEU A 5 -17.90 3.39 4.25
C LEU A 5 -17.66 2.45 3.06
N ARG A 6 -18.70 2.11 2.28
CA ARG A 6 -18.62 1.13 1.18
C ARG A 6 -17.58 1.43 0.10
N HIS A 7 -17.19 2.69 -0.06
CA HIS A 7 -16.20 3.15 -1.03
C HIS A 7 -14.85 3.50 -0.41
N TYR A 8 -14.69 3.33 0.91
CA TYR A 8 -13.51 3.77 1.67
C TYR A 8 -12.94 2.71 2.60
N ALA A 9 -13.67 1.61 2.83
CA ALA A 9 -13.25 0.52 3.70
C ALA A 9 -13.56 -0.83 3.06
N TYR A 10 -12.68 -1.81 3.28
CA TYR A 10 -12.96 -3.20 2.94
C TYR A 10 -13.84 -3.84 4.03
N HIS A 11 -14.91 -4.51 3.63
CA HIS A 11 -15.74 -5.29 4.55
C HIS A 11 -15.15 -6.69 4.74
N SER A 12 -14.72 -7.01 5.96
CA SER A 12 -14.44 -8.40 6.34
C SER A 12 -15.71 -9.03 6.91
N GLU A 13 -16.13 -10.16 6.34
CA GLU A 13 -17.24 -10.97 6.88
C GLU A 13 -16.86 -11.70 8.18
N TYR A 14 -15.57 -11.84 8.42
CA TYR A 14 -15.01 -12.54 9.57
C TYR A 14 -14.48 -11.54 10.59
N LYS A 15 -14.63 -11.88 11.86
CA LYS A 15 -13.93 -11.19 12.96
C LYS A 15 -12.42 -11.35 12.77
N LEU A 16 -11.69 -10.26 12.96
CA LEU A 16 -10.24 -10.21 12.82
C LEU A 16 -9.60 -10.03 14.18
N ASP A 17 -8.55 -10.80 14.46
CA ASP A 17 -7.69 -10.64 15.62
C ASP A 17 -6.64 -9.56 15.34
N ALA A 18 -6.88 -8.37 15.87
CA ALA A 18 -5.99 -7.22 15.71
C ALA A 18 -4.61 -7.45 16.32
N ALA A 19 -4.50 -8.21 17.42
CA ALA A 19 -3.22 -8.44 18.08
C ALA A 19 -2.31 -9.32 17.23
N VAL A 20 -2.85 -10.41 16.69
CA VAL A 20 -2.12 -11.31 15.79
C VAL A 20 -1.75 -10.60 14.48
N MET A 21 -2.62 -9.73 13.96
CA MET A 21 -2.29 -8.87 12.81
C MET A 21 -1.17 -7.89 13.11
N ARG A 22 -1.15 -7.27 14.31
CA ARG A 22 -0.07 -6.38 14.75
C ARG A 22 1.27 -7.12 14.78
N ASP A 23 1.30 -8.33 15.31
CA ASP A 23 2.53 -9.12 15.37
C ASP A 23 3.04 -9.51 13.99
N ALA A 24 2.15 -9.93 13.09
CA ALA A 24 2.52 -10.21 11.70
C ALA A 24 2.99 -8.96 10.94
N ALA A 25 2.37 -7.81 11.19
CA ALA A 25 2.73 -6.55 10.53
C ALA A 25 4.18 -6.12 10.82
N LYS A 26 4.70 -6.42 12.03
CA LYS A 26 6.08 -6.12 12.42
C LYS A 26 7.11 -6.78 11.49
N HIS A 27 6.82 -7.96 10.96
CA HIS A 27 7.74 -8.66 10.05
C HIS A 27 7.95 -7.94 8.72
N PHE A 28 7.05 -7.04 8.32
CA PHE A 28 7.22 -6.22 7.12
C PHE A 28 8.13 -5.01 7.35
N VAL A 29 8.33 -4.57 8.60
CA VAL A 29 9.14 -3.39 8.92
C VAL A 29 10.60 -3.67 8.62
N GLY A 30 11.30 -2.68 8.07
CA GLY A 30 12.69 -2.79 7.62
C GLY A 30 12.82 -2.89 6.10
N LYS A 31 14.01 -3.27 5.66
CA LYS A 31 14.39 -3.33 4.25
C LYS A 31 14.29 -4.76 3.74
N HIS A 32 13.40 -5.00 2.78
CA HIS A 32 13.11 -6.33 2.23
C HIS A 32 12.97 -6.31 0.72
N ASP A 33 13.16 -7.47 0.09
CA ASP A 33 12.73 -7.72 -1.28
C ASP A 33 11.23 -8.06 -1.27
N PHE A 34 10.42 -7.20 -1.89
CA PHE A 34 8.96 -7.35 -1.92
C PHE A 34 8.45 -8.00 -3.21
N SER A 35 9.28 -8.74 -3.96
CA SER A 35 8.88 -9.42 -5.20
C SER A 35 7.65 -10.33 -5.01
N ALA A 36 7.58 -11.05 -3.87
CA ALA A 36 6.44 -11.89 -3.55
C ALA A 36 5.12 -11.11 -3.32
N PHE A 37 5.22 -9.82 -3.01
CA PHE A 37 4.07 -8.92 -2.80
C PHE A 37 3.82 -7.99 -3.98
N ALA A 38 4.60 -8.07 -5.05
CA ALA A 38 4.43 -7.24 -6.23
C ALA A 38 3.59 -7.93 -7.31
N ASN A 39 2.81 -7.16 -8.04
CA ASN A 39 2.24 -7.59 -9.31
C ASN A 39 3.11 -7.10 -10.47
N THR A 40 3.17 -7.88 -11.55
CA THR A 40 3.81 -7.44 -12.80
C THR A 40 3.14 -6.16 -13.29
N SER A 41 3.94 -5.11 -13.41
CA SER A 41 3.55 -3.84 -14.02
C SER A 41 3.64 -3.96 -15.54
N ARG A 42 2.73 -3.30 -16.28
CA ARG A 42 2.79 -3.22 -17.76
C ARG A 42 3.87 -2.27 -18.29
N ASN A 43 4.56 -1.54 -17.40
CA ASN A 43 5.62 -0.61 -17.80
C ASN A 43 6.94 -1.34 -18.07
N ASP A 44 7.67 -0.89 -19.10
CA ASP A 44 8.93 -1.48 -19.58
C ASP A 44 10.10 -1.39 -18.58
N ARG A 45 9.96 -0.61 -17.50
CA ARG A 45 10.99 -0.48 -16.46
C ARG A 45 10.75 -1.49 -15.35
N VAL A 46 11.73 -2.36 -15.11
CA VAL A 46 11.76 -3.25 -13.95
C VAL A 46 12.01 -2.39 -12.70
N PRO A 47 11.01 -2.21 -11.81
CA PRO A 47 11.20 -1.43 -10.59
C PRO A 47 12.11 -2.18 -9.62
N ASN A 48 12.97 -1.47 -8.87
CA ASN A 48 13.76 -2.07 -7.79
C ASN A 48 12.81 -2.72 -6.76
N PRO A 49 12.85 -4.06 -6.58
CA PRO A 49 11.93 -4.78 -5.71
C PRO A 49 12.24 -4.57 -4.22
N VAL A 50 13.42 -4.06 -3.91
CA VAL A 50 13.82 -3.76 -2.53
C VAL A 50 13.20 -2.44 -2.09
N LYS A 51 12.37 -2.50 -1.05
CA LYS A 51 11.73 -1.33 -0.40
C LYS A 51 12.00 -1.35 1.09
N THR A 52 11.89 -0.17 1.71
CA THR A 52 11.97 -0.03 3.17
C THR A 52 10.61 0.37 3.70
N ILE A 53 10.04 -0.45 4.58
CA ILE A 53 8.87 -0.09 5.38
C ILE A 53 9.38 0.49 6.69
N LEU A 54 9.00 1.74 6.95
CA LEU A 54 9.39 2.47 8.16
C LEU A 54 8.46 2.16 9.32
N ARG A 55 7.16 2.00 9.03
CA ARG A 55 6.12 1.77 10.03
C ARG A 55 5.00 0.95 9.41
N PHE A 56 4.45 0.01 10.18
CA PHE A 56 3.22 -0.69 9.80
C PHE A 56 2.36 -0.95 11.04
N ASP A 57 1.39 -0.08 11.27
CA ASP A 57 0.51 -0.10 12.44
C ASP A 57 -0.86 -0.67 12.09
N VAL A 58 -1.45 -1.40 13.05
CA VAL A 58 -2.83 -1.90 12.97
C VAL A 58 -3.58 -1.32 14.17
N VAL A 59 -4.46 -0.37 13.90
CA VAL A 59 -5.11 0.48 14.91
C VAL A 59 -6.61 0.19 14.94
N GLU A 60 -7.12 -0.13 16.12
CA GLU A 60 -8.55 -0.34 16.36
C GLU A 60 -9.24 1.03 16.53
N LYS A 61 -10.30 1.27 15.75
CA LYS A 61 -11.10 2.50 15.74
C LYS A 61 -12.58 2.13 15.74
N GLY A 62 -13.09 1.76 16.90
CA GLY A 62 -14.47 1.28 17.04
C GLY A 62 -14.71 0.03 16.18
N PRO A 63 -15.64 0.05 15.21
CA PRO A 63 -15.88 -1.09 14.32
C PRO A 63 -14.85 -1.24 13.20
N LEU A 64 -13.87 -0.33 13.09
CA LEU A 64 -12.87 -0.33 12.02
C LEU A 64 -11.49 -0.77 12.52
N LEU A 65 -10.81 -1.49 11.65
CA LEU A 65 -9.38 -1.76 11.75
C LEU A 65 -8.66 -0.92 10.69
N ARG A 66 -7.94 0.11 11.14
CA ARG A 66 -7.13 0.96 10.28
C ARG A 66 -5.71 0.40 10.21
N LEU A 67 -5.25 0.15 8.99
CA LEU A 67 -3.90 -0.31 8.72
C LEU A 67 -3.10 0.85 8.12
N GLU A 68 -2.09 1.32 8.83
CA GLU A 68 -1.26 2.45 8.41
C GLU A 68 0.14 1.93 8.05
N VAL A 69 0.56 2.13 6.80
CA VAL A 69 1.88 1.74 6.33
C VAL A 69 2.65 2.97 5.85
N GLU A 70 3.88 3.11 6.34
CA GLU A 70 4.82 4.14 5.91
C GLU A 70 6.05 3.47 5.34
N GLY A 71 6.57 3.97 4.23
CA GLY A 71 7.76 3.41 3.61
C GLY A 71 8.37 4.33 2.57
N SER A 72 9.56 3.97 2.08
CA SER A 72 10.31 4.72 1.07
C SER A 72 9.66 4.71 -0.32
N GLY A 73 8.52 4.05 -0.48
CA GLY A 73 7.82 3.80 -1.73
C GLY A 73 7.34 2.36 -1.82
N PHE A 74 6.37 2.11 -2.70
CA PHE A 74 5.71 0.82 -2.83
C PHE A 74 5.69 0.34 -4.28
N LEU A 75 5.83 -0.96 -4.49
CA LEU A 75 5.65 -1.62 -5.78
C LEU A 75 4.16 -1.67 -6.15
N TYR A 76 3.88 -1.94 -7.43
CA TYR A 76 2.52 -2.04 -7.92
C TYR A 76 1.73 -3.11 -7.14
N ARG A 77 0.64 -2.66 -6.48
CA ARG A 77 -0.26 -3.44 -5.60
C ARG A 77 0.37 -4.01 -4.32
N GLN A 78 1.60 -3.62 -3.97
CA GLN A 78 2.32 -4.14 -2.80
C GLN A 78 1.51 -4.04 -1.51
N VAL A 79 1.03 -2.85 -1.16
CA VAL A 79 0.28 -2.62 0.09
C VAL A 79 -0.98 -3.49 0.16
N ARG A 80 -1.74 -3.57 -0.95
CA ARG A 80 -2.95 -4.40 -1.01
C ARG A 80 -2.65 -5.88 -0.81
N ASN A 81 -1.54 -6.36 -1.37
CA ASN A 81 -1.09 -7.74 -1.20
C ASN A 81 -0.62 -8.02 0.25
N MET A 82 0.09 -7.07 0.87
CA MET A 82 0.50 -7.16 2.29
C MET A 82 -0.74 -7.25 3.20
N VAL A 83 -1.72 -6.35 2.99
CA VAL A 83 -2.98 -6.36 3.75
C VAL A 83 -3.78 -7.65 3.50
N ALA A 84 -3.80 -8.17 2.27
CA ALA A 84 -4.47 -9.42 1.95
C ALA A 84 -3.95 -10.61 2.78
N LEU A 85 -2.63 -10.67 3.01
CA LEU A 85 -2.03 -11.69 3.87
C LEU A 85 -2.36 -11.45 5.35
N LEU A 86 -2.29 -10.20 5.81
CA LEU A 86 -2.66 -9.86 7.18
C LEU A 86 -4.13 -10.19 7.49
N LEU A 87 -5.04 -10.11 6.51
CA LEU A 87 -6.42 -10.56 6.71
C LEU A 87 -6.52 -12.08 6.93
N GLN A 88 -5.70 -12.89 6.26
CA GLN A 88 -5.67 -14.33 6.51
C GLN A 88 -5.10 -14.66 7.89
N VAL A 89 -4.05 -13.94 8.29
CA VAL A 89 -3.48 -14.04 9.64
C VAL A 89 -4.48 -13.60 10.71
N GLY A 90 -5.17 -12.47 10.50
CA GLY A 90 -6.18 -11.97 11.43
C GLY A 90 -7.41 -12.87 11.55
N ARG A 91 -7.72 -13.66 10.51
CA ARG A 91 -8.71 -14.74 10.57
C ARG A 91 -8.18 -16.01 11.21
N GLN A 92 -6.91 -16.03 11.62
CA GLN A 92 -6.18 -17.18 12.13
C GLN A 92 -6.18 -18.38 11.15
N ALA A 93 -6.36 -18.13 9.85
CA ALA A 93 -6.32 -19.15 8.80
C ALA A 93 -4.88 -19.58 8.47
N VAL A 94 -3.91 -18.70 8.74
CA VAL A 94 -2.48 -18.95 8.61
C VAL A 94 -1.76 -18.32 9.81
N PRO A 95 -0.61 -18.88 10.25
CA PRO A 95 0.13 -18.34 11.37
C PRO A 95 0.90 -17.05 11.01
N PRO A 96 1.22 -16.16 11.97
CA PRO A 96 1.89 -14.87 11.71
C PRO A 96 3.26 -14.95 11.01
N ASP A 97 4.03 -15.99 11.30
CA ASP A 97 5.37 -16.25 10.74
C ASP A 97 5.35 -16.49 9.23
N ILE A 98 4.17 -16.74 8.64
CA ILE A 98 3.99 -16.83 7.19
C ILE A 98 4.51 -15.60 6.47
N VAL A 99 4.44 -14.40 7.09
CA VAL A 99 4.93 -13.16 6.48
C VAL A 99 6.42 -13.27 6.13
N VAL A 100 7.22 -13.79 7.05
CA VAL A 100 8.67 -13.98 6.86
C VAL A 100 8.92 -14.97 5.71
N ARG A 101 8.22 -16.10 5.73
CA ARG A 101 8.35 -17.13 4.69
C ARG A 101 8.00 -16.62 3.29
N ILE A 102 6.97 -15.78 3.17
CA ILE A 102 6.57 -15.18 1.88
C ILE A 102 7.58 -14.12 1.44
N LEU A 103 8.13 -13.31 2.35
CA LEU A 103 9.20 -12.36 2.01
C LEU A 103 10.45 -13.10 1.50
N GLU A 104 10.85 -14.17 2.18
CA GLU A 104 12.02 -14.97 1.84
C GLU A 104 11.88 -15.70 0.50
N SER A 105 10.68 -16.14 0.15
CA SER A 105 10.45 -16.87 -1.11
C SER A 105 10.69 -16.01 -2.35
N ARG A 106 10.44 -14.69 -2.24
CA ARG A 106 10.48 -13.72 -3.35
C ARG A 106 9.59 -14.10 -4.54
N ASP A 107 8.72 -15.09 -4.38
CA ASP A 107 7.85 -15.61 -5.43
C ASP A 107 6.39 -15.26 -5.14
N ARG A 108 5.79 -14.51 -6.06
CA ARG A 108 4.38 -14.10 -5.99
C ARG A 108 3.42 -15.30 -5.96
N LYS A 109 3.82 -16.44 -6.51
CA LYS A 109 3.02 -17.67 -6.49
C LYS A 109 2.84 -18.20 -5.07
N GLU A 110 3.84 -18.06 -4.20
CA GLU A 110 3.72 -18.47 -2.80
C GLU A 110 2.65 -17.65 -2.08
N LEU A 111 2.62 -16.33 -2.29
CA LEU A 111 1.56 -15.49 -1.74
C LEU A 111 0.17 -15.84 -2.30
N ALA A 112 0.10 -16.24 -3.58
CA ALA A 112 -1.15 -16.57 -4.25
C ALA A 112 -1.84 -17.83 -3.68
N LYS A 113 -1.10 -18.71 -2.99
CA LYS A 113 -1.67 -19.88 -2.32
C LYS A 113 -2.61 -19.53 -1.17
N TYR A 114 -2.40 -18.36 -0.56
CA TYR A 114 -3.11 -17.95 0.66
C TYR A 114 -4.06 -16.79 0.44
N THR A 115 -3.83 -15.97 -0.59
CA THR A 115 -4.49 -14.66 -0.71
C THR A 115 -5.17 -14.44 -2.05
N LEU A 116 -6.30 -13.72 -1.99
CA LEU A 116 -6.97 -13.15 -3.15
C LEU A 116 -6.70 -11.64 -3.21
N LEU A 117 -6.82 -11.07 -4.41
CA LEU A 117 -6.59 -9.65 -4.61
C LEU A 117 -7.68 -8.81 -3.93
N LEU A 118 -7.29 -7.98 -2.97
CA LEU A 118 -8.21 -7.03 -2.32
C LEU A 118 -8.63 -5.91 -3.26
N PRO A 119 -9.87 -5.41 -3.19
CA PRO A 119 -10.30 -4.26 -3.98
C PRO A 119 -9.54 -2.98 -3.58
N PRO A 120 -9.43 -1.98 -4.47
CA PRO A 120 -8.62 -0.78 -4.22
C PRO A 120 -9.28 0.23 -3.27
N HIS A 121 -10.60 0.23 -3.14
CA HIS A 121 -11.37 1.30 -2.48
C HIS A 121 -11.07 1.45 -0.97
N GLY A 122 -10.50 0.43 -0.33
CA GLY A 122 -10.09 0.50 1.08
C GLY A 122 -8.69 1.09 1.32
N LEU A 123 -7.98 1.50 0.26
CA LEU A 123 -6.64 2.08 0.35
C LEU A 123 -6.68 3.55 -0.04
N SER A 124 -6.21 4.43 0.85
CA SER A 124 -6.02 5.85 0.58
C SER A 124 -4.57 6.26 0.86
N LEU A 125 -4.07 7.23 0.08
CA LEU A 125 -2.82 7.90 0.38
C LEU A 125 -3.09 8.99 1.40
N GLU A 126 -2.50 8.86 2.59
CA GLU A 126 -2.73 9.79 3.69
C GLU A 126 -1.77 10.98 3.67
N THR A 127 -0.47 10.74 3.49
CA THR A 127 0.56 11.78 3.59
C THR A 127 1.75 11.45 2.72
N VAL A 128 2.39 12.48 2.18
CA VAL A 128 3.69 12.41 1.53
C VAL A 128 4.64 13.35 2.27
N LYS A 129 5.73 12.79 2.81
CA LYS A 129 6.73 13.56 3.56
C LYS A 129 7.84 14.00 2.60
N TYR A 130 8.16 15.29 2.64
CA TYR A 130 9.27 15.89 1.91
C TYR A 130 10.28 16.46 2.90
N ASN A 131 11.55 16.45 2.55
CA ASN A 131 12.56 17.21 3.30
C ASN A 131 12.26 18.71 3.16
N GLU A 132 12.45 19.48 4.23
CA GLU A 132 12.19 20.91 4.24
C GLU A 132 12.99 21.66 3.17
N GLU A 133 14.20 21.21 2.87
CA GLU A 133 15.05 21.76 1.80
C GLU A 133 14.37 21.72 0.41
N HIS A 134 13.52 20.73 0.15
CA HIS A 134 12.79 20.60 -1.12
C HIS A 134 11.55 21.49 -1.18
N LEU A 135 11.13 22.05 -0.03
CA LEU A 135 9.98 22.94 0.07
C LEU A 135 10.38 24.42 -0.07
N ILE A 136 11.69 24.71 -0.11
CA ILE A 136 12.20 26.06 -0.33
C ILE A 136 11.94 26.45 -1.79
N LEU A 137 11.16 27.52 -1.98
CA LEU A 137 10.92 28.06 -3.30
C LEU A 137 12.22 28.67 -3.86
N PRO A 138 12.50 28.52 -5.17
CA PRO A 138 13.57 29.28 -5.83
C PRO A 138 13.41 30.78 -5.57
N THR A 139 14.52 31.51 -5.48
CA THR A 139 14.56 32.94 -5.09
C THR A 139 13.70 33.84 -5.99
N ASP A 140 13.55 33.47 -7.26
CA ASP A 140 12.77 34.22 -8.25
C ASP A 140 11.29 33.79 -8.30
N SER A 141 10.84 32.96 -7.35
CA SER A 141 9.45 32.49 -7.33
C SER A 141 8.49 33.59 -6.89
N PRO A 142 7.40 33.83 -7.62
CA PRO A 142 6.40 34.81 -7.21
C PRO A 142 5.74 34.37 -5.89
N ALA A 143 5.40 35.34 -5.02
CA ALA A 143 4.77 35.10 -3.73
C ALA A 143 3.41 34.38 -3.81
N SER A 144 2.76 34.40 -4.98
CA SER A 144 1.52 33.68 -5.29
C SER A 144 1.70 32.81 -6.53
N SER A 145 1.53 31.49 -6.38
CA SER A 145 1.39 30.57 -7.51
C SER A 145 -0.09 30.43 -7.86
N PHE A 146 -0.54 31.17 -8.88
CA PHE A 146 -1.78 30.82 -9.55
C PHE A 146 -1.46 29.62 -10.44
N GLY A 147 -1.74 28.40 -9.96
CA GLY A 147 -1.46 27.18 -10.72
C GLY A 147 -1.80 27.35 -12.21
N ARG A 148 -0.90 26.94 -13.10
CA ARG A 148 -1.10 27.18 -14.54
C ARG A 148 -2.34 26.41 -15.01
N HIS A 149 -3.46 27.12 -15.22
CA HIS A 149 -4.61 26.57 -15.91
C HIS A 149 -4.23 26.27 -17.37
N HIS A 150 -4.04 24.99 -17.69
CA HIS A 150 -3.96 24.54 -19.07
C HIS A 150 -5.36 24.13 -19.51
N SER A 151 -6.01 24.97 -20.33
CA SER A 151 -7.20 24.56 -21.06
C SER A 151 -6.76 23.81 -22.31
N ILE A 152 -6.76 22.48 -22.27
CA ILE A 152 -6.51 21.66 -23.45
C ILE A 152 -7.79 21.66 -24.30
N SER A 153 -7.84 22.49 -25.34
CA SER A 153 -8.99 22.61 -26.23
C SER A 153 -9.03 21.55 -27.33
N LYS A 154 -7.90 20.90 -27.65
CA LYS A 154 -7.83 19.76 -28.57
C LYS A 154 -6.74 18.77 -28.14
N CYS A 155 -7.14 17.66 -27.53
CA CYS A 155 -6.27 16.52 -27.33
C CYS A 155 -6.25 15.69 -28.62
N LYS A 156 -5.23 15.87 -29.49
CA LYS A 156 -4.99 14.96 -30.61
C LYS A 156 -4.37 13.68 -30.06
N VAL A 157 -5.21 12.68 -29.82
CA VAL A 157 -4.74 11.32 -29.54
C VAL A 157 -4.23 10.75 -30.87
N LEU A 158 -2.91 10.73 -31.05
CA LEU A 158 -2.29 9.97 -32.12
C LEU A 158 -2.30 8.50 -31.68
N PHE A 159 -3.26 7.74 -32.22
CA PHE A 159 -3.16 6.30 -32.25
C PHE A 159 -2.15 5.94 -33.35
N VAL A 160 -1.04 5.32 -32.95
CA VAL A 160 -0.18 4.50 -33.82
C VAL A 160 -0.19 3.11 -33.25
#